data_AF-A0A2T5CMC1-F1
#
_entry.id   AF-A0A2T5CMC1-F1
#
_cell.length_a   1.000
_cell.length_b   1.000
_cell.length_c   1.000
_cell.angle_alpha   90.00
_cell.angle_beta   90.00
_cell.angle_gamma   90.00
#
_symmetry.space_group_name_H-M   'P 1'
#
loop_
_entity.id
_entity.type
_entity.pdbx_description
1 polymer ?
#
loop_
_entity_poly.entity_id
_entity_poly.type
_entity_poly.pdbx_seq_one_letter_code
_entity_poly.pdbx_strand_id
1 'polypeptide(L)'
;MSQDTLVHDDDGAVDPNLPPDPSRRFWVTTACAVGGVAGVATAVPLVSTFSPSEKARAAGAPVEVDVGDIPVGTMKTVEWRGKPVWIIHRSPEQLAGLKTQDALLADPDSKRPGFTPKYAENEGRSRKPELFVCVGICTHLGCSPTSHFEKGGSLGADWQGGFLCPCHGSTFDLAGRVYKNKPAPDNLEVPPYQYLTDTRIIVGVDEDNKA
;
A
#
# COMPACT_ATOMS: atom_id res chain seq x y z
N MET A 1 -27.72 59.17 -33.78
CA MET A 1 -27.29 58.50 -32.54
C MET A 1 -27.97 59.23 -31.39
N SER A 2 -29.13 58.73 -30.97
CA SER A 2 -29.87 59.29 -29.82
C SER A 2 -29.24 58.75 -28.56
N GLN A 3 -28.70 59.62 -27.71
CA GLN A 3 -28.31 59.25 -26.35
C GLN A 3 -29.57 59.33 -25.51
N ASP A 4 -30.19 58.18 -25.25
CA ASP A 4 -31.22 58.06 -24.22
C ASP A 4 -30.56 58.28 -22.86
N THR A 5 -30.70 59.51 -22.36
CA THR A 5 -30.36 59.86 -20.97
C THR A 5 -31.52 59.41 -20.10
N LEU A 6 -31.58 58.10 -19.82
CA LEU A 6 -32.39 57.59 -18.72
C LEU A 6 -31.78 58.14 -17.43
N VAL A 7 -32.36 59.22 -16.92
CA VAL A 7 -32.16 59.66 -15.55
C VAL A 7 -32.65 58.53 -14.66
N HIS A 8 -31.71 57.83 -14.02
CA HIS A 8 -32.07 56.87 -12.97
C HIS A 8 -32.68 57.67 -11.83
N ASP A 9 -33.99 57.50 -11.65
CA ASP A 9 -34.74 58.10 -10.55
C ASP A 9 -34.37 57.36 -9.26
N ASP A 10 -33.44 57.94 -8.49
CA ASP A 10 -32.94 57.42 -7.22
C ASP A 10 -33.89 57.73 -6.04
N ASP A 11 -35.12 58.22 -6.31
CA ASP A 11 -36.14 58.52 -5.30
C ASP A 11 -36.62 57.29 -4.48
N GLY A 12 -36.17 56.08 -4.85
CA GLY A 12 -36.31 54.85 -4.08
C GLY A 12 -34.99 54.23 -3.57
N ALA A 13 -33.85 54.90 -3.78
CA ALA A 13 -32.55 54.40 -3.35
C ALA A 13 -32.42 54.53 -1.83
N VAL A 14 -32.15 53.41 -1.18
CA VAL A 14 -31.89 53.36 0.26
C VAL A 14 -30.58 54.10 0.54
N ASP A 15 -30.60 55.09 1.44
CA ASP A 15 -29.42 55.87 1.84
C ASP A 15 -28.24 54.93 2.16
N PRO A 16 -27.09 55.04 1.47
CA PRO A 16 -25.93 54.19 1.74
C PRO A 16 -25.35 54.38 3.14
N ASN A 17 -25.71 55.47 3.84
CA ASN A 17 -25.26 55.83 5.18
C ASN A 17 -26.35 55.64 6.26
N LEU A 18 -27.12 54.56 6.20
CA LEU A 18 -27.99 54.16 7.31
C LEU A 18 -27.20 53.98 8.62
N PRO A 19 -27.80 54.32 9.79
CA PRO A 19 -27.19 53.98 11.07
C PRO A 19 -26.96 52.46 11.16
N PRO A 20 -25.94 52.00 11.92
CA PRO A 20 -25.70 50.58 12.09
C PRO A 20 -26.99 49.89 12.56
N ASP A 21 -27.41 48.82 11.87
CA ASP A 21 -28.50 47.94 12.28
C ASP A 21 -27.91 46.64 12.87
N PRO A 22 -27.76 46.54 14.20
CA PRO A 22 -27.18 45.38 14.84
C PRO A 22 -28.05 44.13 14.66
N SER A 23 -29.38 44.31 14.55
CA SER A 23 -30.33 43.21 14.44
C SER A 23 -30.21 42.52 13.07
N ARG A 24 -30.13 43.29 11.99
CA ARG A 24 -29.92 42.76 10.64
C ARG A 24 -28.56 42.07 10.52
N ARG A 25 -27.50 42.68 11.06
CA ARG A 25 -26.15 42.07 11.07
C ARG A 25 -26.15 40.75 11.84
N PHE A 26 -26.78 40.72 13.01
CA PHE A 26 -26.92 39.50 13.81
C PHE A 26 -27.62 38.38 13.04
N TRP A 27 -28.74 38.66 12.37
CA TRP A 27 -29.47 37.64 11.61
C TRP A 27 -28.72 37.17 10.36
N VAL A 28 -28.04 38.05 9.64
CA VAL A 28 -27.17 37.66 8.51
C VAL A 28 -26.02 36.77 9.00
N THR A 29 -25.31 37.17 10.05
CA THR A 29 -24.23 36.37 10.65
C THR A 29 -24.74 35.02 11.13
N THR A 30 -25.90 34.98 11.77
CA THR A 30 -26.54 33.74 12.22
C THR A 30 -26.90 32.84 11.04
N ALA A 31 -27.51 33.38 9.98
CA ALA A 31 -27.84 32.61 8.77
C ALA A 31 -26.60 32.04 8.09
N CYS A 32 -25.53 32.83 7.96
CA CYS A 32 -24.25 32.36 7.44
C CYS A 32 -23.63 31.27 8.33
N ALA A 33 -23.68 31.42 9.66
CA ALA A 33 -23.16 30.44 10.59
C ALA A 33 -23.93 29.11 10.51
N VAL A 34 -25.26 29.15 10.52
CA VAL A 34 -26.12 27.98 10.36
C VAL A 34 -25.90 27.31 9.00
N GLY A 35 -25.83 28.11 7.92
CA GLY A 35 -25.50 27.61 6.59
C GLY A 35 -24.13 26.93 6.52
N GLY A 36 -23.12 27.49 7.21
CA GLY A 36 -21.80 26.88 7.35
C GLY A 36 -21.85 25.54 8.08
N VAL A 37 -22.60 25.44 9.18
CA VAL A 37 -22.80 24.18 9.91
C VAL A 37 -23.49 23.13 9.02
N ALA A 38 -24.54 23.51 8.29
CA ALA A 38 -25.22 22.61 7.35
C ALA A 38 -24.29 22.16 6.21
N GLY A 39 -23.44 23.05 5.72
CA GLY A 39 -22.38 22.74 4.75
C GLY A 39 -21.41 21.68 5.26
N VAL A 40 -20.89 21.83 6.48
CA VAL A 40 -20.00 20.82 7.10
C VAL A 40 -20.74 19.51 7.33
N ALA A 41 -21.97 19.57 7.83
CA ALA A 41 -22.80 18.39 8.12
C ALA A 41 -23.09 17.53 6.87
N THR A 42 -23.05 18.12 5.67
CA THR A 42 -23.25 17.40 4.40
C THR A 42 -21.93 17.01 3.74
N ALA A 43 -20.90 17.85 3.82
CA ALA A 43 -19.59 17.57 3.23
C ALA A 43 -18.87 16.39 3.92
N VAL A 44 -18.96 16.28 5.26
CA VAL A 44 -18.31 15.20 6.01
C VAL A 44 -18.78 13.80 5.58
N PRO A 45 -20.10 13.48 5.57
CA PRO A 45 -20.55 12.17 5.12
C PRO A 45 -20.23 11.93 3.64
N LEU A 46 -20.32 12.96 2.79
CA LEU A 46 -19.93 12.84 1.37
C LEU A 46 -18.46 12.42 1.23
N VAL A 47 -17.53 13.10 1.91
CA VAL A 47 -16.11 12.74 1.88
C VAL A 47 -15.89 11.35 2.49
N SER A 48 -16.63 11.00 3.55
CA SER A 48 -16.53 9.68 4.17
C SER A 48 -16.89 8.53 3.23
N THR A 49 -17.69 8.78 2.17
CA THR A 49 -18.02 7.75 1.16
C THR A 49 -16.82 7.30 0.33
N PHE A 50 -15.72 8.06 0.32
CA PHE A 50 -14.47 7.66 -0.33
C PHE A 50 -13.62 6.72 0.54
N SER A 51 -13.98 6.49 1.80
CA SER A 51 -13.30 5.54 2.67
C SER A 51 -13.64 4.08 2.29
N PRO A 52 -12.79 3.10 2.67
CA PRO A 52 -13.06 1.70 2.37
C PRO A 52 -14.41 1.22 2.94
N SER A 53 -15.23 0.61 2.09
CA SER A 53 -16.52 0.03 2.51
C SER A 53 -16.33 -1.16 3.44
N GLU A 54 -17.38 -1.54 4.18
CA GLU A 54 -17.36 -2.73 5.05
C GLU A 54 -17.04 -4.01 4.26
N LYS A 55 -17.50 -4.13 3.02
CA LYS A 55 -17.11 -5.24 2.13
C LYS A 55 -15.59 -5.23 1.86
N ALA A 56 -15.01 -4.06 1.61
CA ALA A 56 -13.57 -3.91 1.39
C ALA A 56 -12.76 -4.20 2.67
N ARG A 57 -13.27 -3.83 3.85
CA ARG A 57 -12.65 -4.16 5.14
C ARG A 57 -12.72 -5.64 5.45
N ALA A 58 -13.87 -6.28 5.20
CA ALA A 58 -14.07 -7.72 5.39
C ALA A 58 -13.19 -8.56 4.44
N ALA A 59 -12.98 -8.12 3.20
CA ALA A 59 -12.00 -8.72 2.28
C ALA A 59 -10.55 -8.64 2.78
N GLY A 60 -10.30 -7.84 3.83
CA GLY A 60 -9.02 -7.77 4.51
C GLY A 60 -8.85 -8.69 5.71
N ALA A 61 -9.81 -9.59 5.95
CA ALA A 61 -9.70 -10.58 7.01
C ALA A 61 -8.44 -11.46 6.83
N PRO A 62 -7.90 -12.01 7.93
CA PRO A 62 -6.81 -12.96 7.87
C PRO A 62 -7.15 -14.21 7.05
N VAL A 63 -6.14 -14.78 6.39
CA VAL A 63 -6.29 -15.95 5.51
C VAL A 63 -5.43 -17.09 6.02
N GLU A 64 -6.05 -18.22 6.32
CA GLU A 64 -5.33 -19.45 6.64
C GLU A 64 -4.86 -20.14 5.36
N VAL A 65 -3.62 -20.60 5.36
CA VAL A 65 -3.01 -21.29 4.22
C VAL A 65 -2.29 -22.53 4.70
N ASP A 66 -2.61 -23.67 4.08
CA ASP A 66 -1.80 -24.88 4.17
C ASP A 66 -0.53 -24.70 3.33
N VAL A 67 0.62 -24.87 3.96
CA VAL A 67 1.95 -24.77 3.36
C VAL A 67 2.62 -26.14 3.22
N GLY A 68 2.02 -27.20 3.77
CA GLY A 68 2.56 -28.56 3.67
C GLY A 68 2.43 -29.16 2.26
N ASP A 69 1.55 -28.60 1.43
CA ASP A 69 1.31 -29.03 0.05
C ASP A 69 2.23 -28.36 -0.98
N ILE A 70 3.08 -27.39 -0.57
CA ILE A 70 3.93 -26.62 -1.48
C ILE A 70 5.23 -27.40 -1.74
N PRO A 71 5.49 -27.89 -2.98
CA PRO A 71 6.74 -28.56 -3.29
C PRO A 71 7.95 -27.63 -3.19
N VAL A 72 9.10 -28.19 -2.82
CA VAL A 72 10.38 -27.45 -2.79
C VAL A 72 10.70 -26.87 -4.18
N GLY A 73 11.18 -25.62 -4.20
CA GLY A 73 11.50 -24.86 -5.40
C GLY A 73 10.30 -24.20 -6.08
N THR A 74 9.09 -24.35 -5.52
CA THR A 74 7.85 -23.80 -6.10
C THR A 74 7.26 -22.68 -5.24
N MET A 75 6.23 -22.03 -5.79
CA MET A 75 5.54 -20.92 -5.16
C MET A 75 4.02 -21.11 -5.26
N LYS A 76 3.32 -20.82 -4.17
CA LYS A 76 1.87 -20.75 -4.08
C LYS A 76 1.46 -19.27 -3.94
N THR A 77 0.44 -18.86 -4.66
CA THR A 77 -0.13 -17.51 -4.57
C THR A 77 -1.48 -17.58 -3.88
N VAL A 78 -1.68 -16.76 -2.86
CA VAL A 78 -2.96 -16.56 -2.17
C VAL A 78 -3.34 -15.09 -2.21
N GLU A 79 -4.61 -14.77 -2.01
CA GLU A 79 -5.07 -13.38 -1.96
C GLU A 79 -5.30 -12.96 -0.51
N TRP A 80 -4.74 -11.82 -0.10
CA TRP A 80 -5.01 -11.19 1.20
C TRP A 80 -5.17 -9.69 1.01
N ARG A 81 -6.30 -9.11 1.47
CA ARG A 81 -6.62 -7.68 1.28
C ARG A 81 -6.60 -7.23 -0.20
N GLY A 82 -6.99 -8.12 -1.12
CA GLY A 82 -6.89 -7.87 -2.57
C GLY A 82 -5.46 -7.82 -3.12
N LYS A 83 -4.45 -8.12 -2.29
CA LYS A 83 -3.05 -8.21 -2.71
C LYS A 83 -2.66 -9.68 -2.92
N PRO A 84 -1.85 -10.01 -3.96
CA PRO A 84 -1.26 -11.34 -4.06
C PRO A 84 -0.20 -11.50 -2.97
N VAL A 85 -0.28 -12.59 -2.22
CA VAL A 85 0.74 -13.04 -1.28
C VAL A 85 1.37 -14.31 -1.82
N TRP A 86 2.67 -14.29 -1.99
CA TRP A 86 3.47 -15.41 -2.44
C TRP A 86 4.04 -16.16 -1.25
N ILE A 87 3.93 -17.49 -1.30
CA ILE A 87 4.53 -18.40 -0.34
C ILE A 87 5.46 -19.30 -1.13
N ILE A 88 6.75 -19.17 -0.90
CA ILE A 88 7.80 -19.83 -1.67
C ILE A 88 8.51 -20.83 -0.78
N HIS A 89 8.53 -22.09 -1.21
CA HIS A 89 9.28 -23.14 -0.53
C HIS A 89 10.67 -23.23 -1.16
N ARG A 90 11.67 -22.62 -0.52
CA ARG A 90 13.04 -22.51 -1.01
C ARG A 90 13.83 -23.79 -0.79
N SER A 91 14.61 -24.19 -1.78
CA SER A 91 15.55 -25.31 -1.66
C SER A 91 16.78 -24.91 -0.83
N PRO A 92 17.53 -25.88 -0.27
CA PRO A 92 18.80 -25.60 0.41
C PRO A 92 19.80 -24.84 -0.47
N GLU A 93 19.85 -25.13 -1.77
CA GLU A 93 20.72 -24.45 -2.73
C GLU A 93 20.30 -22.99 -2.95
N GLN A 94 18.99 -22.73 -2.98
CA GLN A 94 18.44 -21.38 -3.07
C GLN A 94 18.78 -20.56 -1.82
N LEU A 95 18.67 -21.17 -0.63
CA LEU A 95 19.02 -20.53 0.64
C LEU A 95 20.52 -20.22 0.72
N ALA A 96 21.38 -21.16 0.35
CA ALA A 96 22.82 -20.93 0.31
C ALA A 96 23.20 -19.81 -0.67
N GLY A 97 22.42 -19.62 -1.74
CA GLY A 97 22.61 -18.55 -2.73
C GLY A 97 22.43 -17.14 -2.16
N LEU A 98 21.54 -16.95 -1.18
CA LEU A 98 21.14 -15.62 -0.69
C LEU A 98 22.32 -14.80 -0.16
N LYS A 99 23.25 -15.41 0.58
CA LYS A 99 24.45 -14.75 1.13
C LYS A 99 25.38 -14.20 0.07
N THR A 100 25.40 -14.82 -1.10
CA THR A 100 26.35 -14.43 -2.17
C THR A 100 25.94 -13.13 -2.85
N GLN A 101 24.72 -12.64 -2.56
CA GLN A 101 24.10 -11.52 -3.25
C GLN A 101 24.15 -10.21 -2.46
N ASP A 102 24.52 -10.21 -1.17
CA ASP A 102 24.39 -9.05 -0.28
C ASP A 102 25.04 -7.77 -0.83
N ALA A 103 26.21 -7.90 -1.49
CA ALA A 103 26.90 -6.77 -2.10
C ALA A 103 26.13 -6.11 -3.25
N LEU A 104 25.20 -6.83 -3.88
CA LEU A 104 24.38 -6.39 -5.01
C LEU A 104 23.04 -5.79 -4.58
N LEU A 105 22.65 -5.91 -3.31
CA LEU A 105 21.34 -5.52 -2.79
C LEU A 105 21.32 -4.09 -2.25
N ALA A 106 20.20 -3.40 -2.43
CA ALA A 106 20.05 -2.03 -1.93
C ALA A 106 19.84 -1.97 -0.41
N ASP A 107 19.21 -3.00 0.15
CA ASP A 107 18.99 -3.18 1.59
C ASP A 107 19.12 -4.67 1.97
N PRO A 108 20.35 -5.21 2.08
CA PRO A 108 20.58 -6.62 2.37
C PRO A 108 20.07 -7.05 3.74
N ASP A 109 20.13 -6.15 4.73
CA ASP A 109 19.73 -6.38 6.12
C ASP A 109 18.24 -6.13 6.38
N SER A 110 17.49 -5.61 5.39
CA SER A 110 16.06 -5.27 5.50
C SER A 110 15.74 -4.30 6.64
N LYS A 111 16.60 -3.31 6.86
CA LYS A 111 16.48 -2.32 7.96
C LYS A 111 15.56 -1.15 7.62
N ARG A 112 15.09 -1.03 6.38
CA ARG A 112 14.15 0.02 6.00
C ARG A 112 12.79 -0.20 6.70
N PRO A 113 12.21 0.85 7.29
CA PRO A 113 10.96 0.71 8.04
C PRO A 113 9.78 0.41 7.11
N GLY A 114 8.83 -0.41 7.59
CA GLY A 114 7.50 -0.57 6.99
C GLY A 114 7.29 -1.82 6.14
N PHE A 115 8.34 -2.39 5.53
CA PHE A 115 8.21 -3.55 4.64
C PHE A 115 8.65 -4.88 5.25
N THR A 116 9.33 -4.85 6.40
CA THR A 116 9.86 -6.06 7.04
C THR A 116 9.50 -6.04 8.53
N PRO A 117 8.69 -6.99 9.01
CA PRO A 117 8.45 -7.19 10.44
C PRO A 117 9.72 -7.66 11.16
N LYS A 118 9.81 -7.41 12.47
CA LYS A 118 11.00 -7.70 13.27
C LYS A 118 11.45 -9.17 13.22
N TYR A 119 10.51 -10.11 13.17
CA TYR A 119 10.84 -11.55 13.06
C TYR A 119 11.47 -11.92 11.70
N ALA A 120 11.29 -11.07 10.69
CA ALA A 120 11.81 -11.23 9.33
C ALA A 120 13.01 -10.31 9.05
N GLU A 121 13.52 -9.59 10.06
CA GLU A 121 14.82 -8.90 9.98
C GLU A 121 15.97 -9.92 10.14
N ASN A 122 16.00 -10.88 9.21
CA ASN A 122 17.01 -11.91 9.11
C ASN A 122 17.31 -12.19 7.64
N GLU A 123 18.36 -12.97 7.40
CA GLU A 123 18.84 -13.29 6.06
C GLU A 123 17.77 -13.88 5.13
N GLY A 124 16.91 -14.76 5.66
CA GLY A 124 15.85 -15.41 4.89
C GLY A 124 14.59 -14.55 4.74
N ARG A 125 14.48 -13.44 5.46
CA ARG A 125 13.25 -12.62 5.57
C ARG A 125 11.99 -13.43 5.88
N SER A 126 12.15 -14.40 6.78
CA SER A 126 11.15 -15.42 7.07
C SER A 126 11.29 -15.95 8.49
N ARG A 127 10.20 -16.46 9.07
CA ARG A 127 10.24 -17.16 10.37
C ARG A 127 10.94 -18.52 10.27
N LYS A 128 10.65 -19.27 9.20
CA LYS A 128 11.34 -20.52 8.85
C LYS A 128 12.10 -20.28 7.53
N PRO A 129 13.43 -20.45 7.47
CA PRO A 129 14.23 -20.12 6.28
C PRO A 129 13.71 -20.75 4.98
N GLU A 130 13.21 -21.98 5.02
CA GLU A 130 12.66 -22.67 3.85
C GLU A 130 11.38 -22.04 3.29
N LEU A 131 10.62 -21.26 4.07
CA LEU A 131 9.33 -20.70 3.65
C LEU A 131 9.37 -19.17 3.67
N PHE A 132 9.51 -18.58 2.49
CA PHE A 132 9.41 -17.13 2.31
C PHE A 132 7.97 -16.72 2.02
N VAL A 133 7.45 -15.77 2.78
CA VAL A 133 6.11 -15.21 2.61
C VAL A 133 6.24 -13.72 2.31
N CYS A 134 5.76 -13.27 1.16
CA CYS A 134 5.81 -11.86 0.79
C CYS A 134 4.58 -11.42 -0.01
N VAL A 135 4.30 -10.13 -0.02
CA VAL A 135 3.34 -9.51 -0.92
C VAL A 135 3.98 -9.38 -2.30
N GLY A 136 3.34 -9.98 -3.30
CA GLY A 136 3.74 -9.96 -4.71
C GLY A 136 3.47 -8.63 -5.41
N ILE A 137 3.79 -7.51 -4.77
CA ILE A 137 3.57 -6.16 -5.27
C ILE A 137 4.89 -5.42 -5.25
N CYS A 138 5.35 -5.01 -6.43
CA CYS A 138 6.58 -4.23 -6.58
C CYS A 138 6.44 -2.89 -5.84
N THR A 139 7.42 -2.60 -4.99
CA THR A 139 7.48 -1.36 -4.19
C THR A 139 7.69 -0.09 -5.01
N HIS A 140 7.94 -0.20 -6.33
CA HIS A 140 8.02 0.95 -7.21
C HIS A 140 6.64 1.62 -7.39
N LEU A 141 5.76 0.98 -8.16
CA LEU A 141 4.43 1.50 -8.54
C LEU A 141 3.34 0.43 -8.53
N GLY A 142 3.57 -0.70 -7.84
CA GLY A 142 2.51 -1.66 -7.54
C GLY A 142 2.26 -2.78 -8.55
N CYS A 143 3.03 -2.87 -9.65
CA CYS A 143 2.95 -4.03 -10.55
C CYS A 143 3.32 -5.33 -9.83
N SER A 144 2.76 -6.47 -10.24
CA SER A 144 3.17 -7.79 -9.76
C SER A 144 4.42 -8.28 -10.51
N PRO A 145 5.56 -8.52 -9.84
CA PRO A 145 6.74 -9.09 -10.49
C PRO A 145 6.51 -10.53 -10.98
N THR A 146 7.25 -10.94 -12.02
CA THR A 146 7.28 -12.32 -12.52
C THR A 146 8.39 -13.12 -11.84
N SER A 147 8.11 -14.38 -11.50
CA SER A 147 9.09 -15.30 -10.93
C SER A 147 10.09 -15.78 -11.97
N HIS A 148 11.38 -15.73 -11.64
CA HIS A 148 12.48 -16.29 -12.42
C HIS A 148 13.40 -17.06 -11.47
N PHE A 149 13.00 -18.27 -11.09
CA PHE A 149 13.70 -19.06 -10.06
C PHE A 149 14.93 -19.82 -10.57
N GLU A 150 15.02 -20.05 -11.88
CA GLU A 150 16.18 -20.69 -12.49
C GLU A 150 17.39 -19.76 -12.46
N LYS A 151 18.58 -20.33 -12.24
CA LYS A 151 19.83 -19.57 -12.30
C LYS A 151 20.18 -19.22 -13.75
N GLY A 152 20.80 -18.06 -13.94
CA GLY A 152 21.18 -17.60 -15.27
C GLY A 152 20.00 -17.13 -16.12
N GLY A 153 20.06 -17.45 -17.41
CA GLY A 153 18.99 -17.17 -18.37
C GLY A 153 18.96 -15.73 -18.87
N SER A 154 17.75 -15.22 -19.15
CA SER A 154 17.53 -13.88 -19.72
C SER A 154 17.94 -12.73 -18.79
N LEU A 155 18.18 -13.01 -17.51
CA LEU A 155 18.60 -12.05 -16.50
C LEU A 155 20.13 -12.00 -16.28
N GLY A 156 20.89 -12.73 -17.10
CA GLY A 156 22.35 -12.76 -17.07
C GLY A 156 22.91 -13.95 -16.28
N ALA A 157 24.16 -14.32 -16.57
CA ALA A 157 24.80 -15.53 -16.05
C ALA A 157 24.90 -15.57 -14.50
N ASP A 158 25.01 -14.41 -13.86
CA ASP A 158 25.17 -14.30 -12.40
C ASP A 158 23.84 -14.36 -11.63
N TRP A 159 22.70 -14.45 -12.34
CA TRP A 159 21.38 -14.53 -11.72
C TRP A 159 21.23 -15.81 -10.86
N GLN A 160 20.88 -15.66 -9.59
CA GLN A 160 20.72 -16.80 -8.65
C GLN A 160 19.25 -17.22 -8.46
N GLY A 161 18.32 -16.61 -9.20
CA GLY A 161 16.90 -16.76 -8.98
C GLY A 161 16.29 -15.55 -8.25
N GLY A 162 14.97 -15.36 -8.43
CA GLY A 162 14.22 -14.29 -7.77
C GLY A 162 13.05 -13.81 -8.61
N PHE A 163 12.90 -12.49 -8.72
CA PHE A 163 11.77 -11.84 -9.37
C PHE A 163 12.20 -10.67 -10.27
N LEU A 164 11.50 -10.51 -11.38
CA LEU A 164 11.63 -9.37 -12.29
C LEU A 164 10.30 -8.62 -12.35
N CYS A 165 10.28 -7.34 -12.07
CA CYS A 165 9.13 -6.47 -12.35
C CYS A 165 9.23 -5.91 -13.78
N PRO A 166 8.40 -6.37 -14.73
CA PRO A 166 8.52 -5.99 -16.14
C PRO A 166 8.16 -4.53 -16.41
N CYS A 167 7.45 -3.86 -15.50
CA CYS A 167 6.98 -2.48 -15.70
C CYS A 167 8.14 -1.48 -15.84
N HIS A 168 9.19 -1.62 -15.02
CA HIS A 168 10.33 -0.69 -15.00
C HIS A 168 11.67 -1.38 -14.73
N GLY A 169 11.74 -2.72 -14.84
CA GLY A 169 12.99 -3.49 -14.77
C GLY A 169 13.60 -3.65 -13.36
N SER A 170 12.80 -3.47 -12.30
CA SER A 170 13.26 -3.75 -10.94
C SER A 170 13.41 -5.26 -10.72
N THR A 171 14.52 -5.69 -10.14
CA THR A 171 14.77 -7.11 -9.83
C THR A 171 14.90 -7.30 -8.33
N PHE A 172 14.47 -8.46 -7.86
CA PHE A 172 14.50 -8.87 -6.47
C PHE A 172 15.08 -10.28 -6.36
N ASP A 173 15.79 -10.59 -5.29
CA ASP A 173 16.30 -11.95 -5.06
C ASP A 173 15.20 -12.90 -4.51
N LEU A 174 15.56 -14.12 -4.16
CA LEU A 174 14.64 -15.12 -3.60
C LEU A 174 14.16 -14.83 -2.16
N ALA A 175 14.70 -13.81 -1.50
CA ALA A 175 14.17 -13.25 -0.27
C ALA A 175 13.39 -11.94 -0.54
N GLY A 176 13.09 -11.62 -1.81
CA GLY A 176 12.37 -10.41 -2.19
C GLY A 176 13.16 -9.13 -1.91
N ARG A 177 14.48 -9.20 -1.74
CA ARG A 177 15.36 -8.04 -1.53
C ARG A 177 15.68 -7.39 -2.86
N VAL A 178 15.53 -6.07 -2.95
CA VAL A 178 15.72 -5.32 -4.19
C VAL A 178 17.22 -5.15 -4.49
N TYR A 179 17.58 -5.32 -5.76
CA TYR A 179 18.94 -5.05 -6.22
C TYR A 179 19.23 -3.54 -6.25
N LYS A 180 20.52 -3.17 -6.12
CA LYS A 180 20.98 -1.78 -6.27
C LYS A 180 20.62 -1.22 -7.64
N ASN A 181 20.46 0.10 -7.71
CA ASN A 181 20.22 0.85 -8.94
C ASN A 181 18.94 0.42 -9.69
N LYS A 182 17.91 0.00 -8.95
CA LYS A 182 16.59 -0.31 -9.47
C LYS A 182 15.58 0.78 -9.08
N PRO A 183 14.54 1.04 -9.90
CA PRO A 183 13.51 2.03 -9.57
C PRO A 183 12.70 1.70 -8.31
N ALA A 184 12.54 0.42 -7.97
CA ALA A 184 11.92 0.00 -6.72
C ALA A 184 12.71 0.53 -5.52
N PRO A 185 12.08 1.33 -4.64
CA PRO A 185 12.75 1.97 -3.52
C PRO A 185 12.93 1.02 -2.32
N ASP A 186 12.34 -0.18 -2.30
CA ASP A 186 12.43 -1.07 -1.14
C ASP A 186 12.28 -2.55 -1.51
N ASN A 187 12.58 -3.43 -0.56
CA ASN A 187 12.34 -4.87 -0.63
C ASN A 187 10.83 -5.18 -0.65
N LEU A 188 10.42 -6.33 -1.18
CA LEU A 188 9.02 -6.76 -1.18
C LEU A 188 8.49 -6.88 0.25
N GLU A 189 7.27 -6.40 0.50
CA GLU A 189 6.62 -6.42 1.82
C GLU A 189 6.52 -7.87 2.33
N VAL A 190 6.98 -8.15 3.54
CA VAL A 190 6.63 -9.37 4.26
C VAL A 190 5.35 -9.06 5.04
N PRO A 191 4.20 -9.67 4.70
CA PRO A 191 2.97 -9.39 5.42
C PRO A 191 3.09 -9.92 6.87
N PRO A 192 2.27 -9.42 7.81
CA PRO A 192 2.07 -10.06 9.10
C PRO A 192 1.63 -11.51 8.88
N TYR A 193 2.32 -12.48 9.48
CA TYR A 193 1.85 -13.86 9.51
C TYR A 193 2.41 -14.61 10.71
N GLN A 194 1.74 -15.69 11.09
CA GLN A 194 2.19 -16.62 12.12
C GLN A 194 1.85 -18.07 11.74
N TYR A 195 2.56 -19.03 12.35
CA TYR A 195 2.27 -20.46 12.20
C TYR A 195 1.17 -20.86 13.19
N LEU A 196 0.12 -21.50 12.69
CA LEU A 196 -0.92 -22.14 13.52
C LEU A 196 -0.52 -23.58 13.88
N THR A 197 0.12 -24.26 12.93
CA THR A 197 0.72 -25.59 13.08
C THR A 197 2.01 -25.64 12.25
N ASP A 198 2.70 -26.78 12.22
CA ASP A 198 3.91 -26.91 11.38
C ASP A 198 3.66 -26.75 9.88
N THR A 199 2.45 -27.05 9.42
CA THR A 199 2.04 -27.01 8.01
C THR A 199 0.98 -25.97 7.70
N ARG A 200 0.57 -25.13 8.67
CA ARG A 200 -0.45 -24.11 8.45
C ARG A 200 0.01 -22.76 8.97
N ILE A 201 -0.13 -21.74 8.13
CA ILE A 201 0.08 -20.33 8.49
C ILE A 201 -1.23 -19.56 8.40
N ILE A 202 -1.30 -18.45 9.13
CA ILE A 202 -2.35 -17.44 8.97
C ILE A 202 -1.68 -16.13 8.57
N VAL A 203 -2.08 -15.59 7.41
CA VAL A 203 -1.62 -14.32 6.86
C VAL A 203 -2.56 -13.21 7.32
N GLY A 204 -2.01 -12.09 7.74
CA GLY A 204 -2.71 -10.93 8.29
C GLY A 204 -2.71 -10.83 9.81
N VAL A 205 -2.05 -11.75 10.52
CA VAL A 205 -1.92 -11.75 11.98
C VAL A 205 -0.48 -12.04 12.38
N ASP A 206 0.06 -11.26 13.31
CA ASP A 206 1.33 -11.53 14.01
C ASP A 206 1.28 -11.00 15.45
N GLU A 207 2.43 -10.96 16.14
CA GLU A 207 2.51 -10.52 17.53
C GLU A 207 2.08 -9.05 17.73
N ASP A 208 2.33 -8.20 16.73
CA ASP A 208 2.10 -6.76 16.74
C ASP A 208 0.79 -6.36 16.02
N ASN A 209 0.22 -7.28 15.23
CA ASN A 209 -0.99 -7.10 14.45
C ASN A 209 -2.01 -8.20 14.78
N LYS A 210 -2.91 -7.88 15.71
CA LYS A 210 -4.01 -8.76 16.12
C LYS A 210 -5.26 -8.41 15.33
N ALA A 211 -5.97 -9.45 14.86
CA ALA A 211 -7.23 -9.34 14.13
C ALA A 211 -8.33 -8.63 14.96
#